data_AF-A0A1Q7W6E5-F1
#
_entry.id   AF-A0A1Q7W6E5-F1
#
_cell.length_a   1.000
_cell.length_b   1.000
_cell.length_c   1.000
_cell.angle_alpha   90.00
_cell.angle_beta   90.00
_cell.angle_gamma   90.00
#
_symmetry.space_group_name_H-M   'P 1'
#
loop_
_entity.id
_entity.type
_entity.pdbx_description
1 polymer ?
#
loop_
_entity_poly.entity_id
_entity_poly.type
_entity_poly.pdbx_seq_one_letter_code
_entity_poly.pdbx_strand_id
1 'polypeptide(L)'
;MTLIAVEGLDGAGKTTQVAMLADALSTVDVVSFPRYDTFFGRRIRDLLDGADGVSAQTVDPRSMALWYALDRAQWARDRKPRDDDVVVLNRYTLSNAVYQSARSADPGLFEWVLRLEFEELGLPRPDLTVVLDVPPDVSRDRVTGRDGEGDVYERSHDLLSRVRDGYLAAAARLPDVVVVSAVGAPAEVHAAVLAALAPVIP
;
A
#
# COMPACT_ATOMS: atom_id res chain seq x y z
N MET A 1 -9.56 -9.37 -16.36
CA MET A 1 -9.07 -9.30 -14.97
C MET A 1 -8.67 -7.88 -14.70
N THR A 2 -9.31 -7.24 -13.71
CA THR A 2 -8.99 -5.88 -13.28
C THR A 2 -8.22 -5.94 -11.97
N LEU A 3 -7.10 -5.22 -11.86
CA LEU A 3 -6.27 -5.14 -10.67
C LEU A 3 -6.31 -3.71 -10.11
N ILE A 4 -6.80 -3.56 -8.88
CA ILE A 4 -6.98 -2.27 -8.24
C ILE A 4 -6.12 -2.23 -6.99
N ALA A 5 -5.24 -1.25 -6.85
CA ALA A 5 -4.49 -1.04 -5.62
C ALA A 5 -5.11 0.09 -4.80
N VAL A 6 -5.28 -0.14 -3.50
CA VAL A 6 -5.69 0.88 -2.52
C VAL A 6 -4.48 1.18 -1.63
N GLU A 7 -4.01 2.42 -1.72
CA GLU A 7 -2.78 2.90 -1.12
C GLU A 7 -3.04 4.06 -0.15
N GLY A 8 -2.03 4.42 0.65
CA GLY A 8 -2.12 5.54 1.60
C GLY A 8 -1.46 5.23 2.95
N LEU A 9 -1.42 6.23 3.82
CA LEU A 9 -0.89 6.10 5.19
C LEU A 9 -1.66 5.07 6.02
N ASP A 10 -1.04 4.56 7.08
CA ASP A 10 -1.77 3.84 8.12
C ASP A 10 -2.86 4.73 8.73
N GLY A 11 -3.98 4.16 9.14
CA GLY A 11 -5.15 4.96 9.56
C GLY A 11 -5.89 5.71 8.43
N ALA A 12 -5.45 5.64 7.16
CA ALA A 12 -6.16 6.29 6.04
C ALA A 12 -7.54 5.68 5.71
N GLY A 13 -7.89 4.52 6.29
CA GLY A 13 -9.16 3.84 6.05
C GLY A 13 -9.14 2.79 4.94
N LYS A 14 -7.94 2.36 4.48
CA LYS A 14 -7.77 1.36 3.42
C LYS A 14 -8.57 0.08 3.67
N THR A 15 -8.44 -0.54 4.85
CA THR A 15 -9.17 -1.76 5.21
C THR A 15 -10.69 -1.59 5.09
N THR A 16 -11.21 -0.44 5.52
CA THR A 16 -12.64 -0.12 5.40
C THR A 16 -13.05 0.00 3.93
N GLN A 17 -12.30 0.76 3.14
CA GLN A 17 -12.63 0.95 1.72
C GLN A 17 -12.52 -0.34 0.91
N VAL A 18 -11.52 -1.16 1.20
CA VAL A 18 -11.34 -2.47 0.56
C VAL A 18 -12.49 -3.43 0.91
N ALA A 19 -12.94 -3.46 2.17
CA ALA A 19 -14.11 -4.25 2.55
C ALA A 19 -15.39 -3.75 1.85
N MET A 20 -15.62 -2.44 1.81
CA MET A 20 -16.77 -1.87 1.12
C MET A 20 -16.73 -2.11 -0.39
N LEU A 21 -15.54 -2.10 -1.01
CA LEU A 21 -15.38 -2.49 -2.42
C LEU A 21 -15.70 -3.95 -2.66
N ALA A 22 -15.28 -4.84 -1.76
CA ALA A 22 -15.62 -6.26 -1.84
C ALA A 22 -17.13 -6.51 -1.70
N ASP A 23 -17.83 -5.72 -0.90
CA ASP A 23 -19.29 -5.80 -0.76
C ASP A 23 -20.03 -5.20 -1.97
N ALA A 24 -19.48 -4.15 -2.58
CA ALA A 24 -20.09 -3.44 -3.71
C ALA A 24 -19.93 -4.17 -5.05
N LEU A 25 -18.96 -5.07 -5.17
CA LEU A 25 -18.60 -5.75 -6.40
C LEU A 25 -18.88 -7.26 -6.27
N SER A 26 -19.42 -7.88 -7.32
CA SER A 26 -19.95 -9.25 -7.24
C SER A 26 -18.88 -10.35 -7.14
N THR A 27 -17.75 -10.18 -7.85
CA THR A 27 -16.66 -11.18 -7.91
C THR A 27 -15.32 -10.49 -7.68
N VAL A 28 -14.99 -10.29 -6.40
CA VAL A 28 -13.74 -9.66 -5.96
C VAL A 28 -12.90 -10.60 -5.12
N ASP A 29 -11.62 -10.70 -5.45
CA ASP A 29 -10.60 -11.20 -4.52
C ASP A 29 -9.92 -10.02 -3.81
N VAL A 30 -9.71 -10.16 -2.50
CA VAL A 30 -9.05 -9.14 -1.68
C VAL A 30 -7.75 -9.69 -1.16
N VAL A 31 -6.66 -8.97 -1.42
CA VAL A 31 -5.32 -9.35 -0.94
C VAL A 31 -4.71 -8.18 -0.19
N SER A 32 -4.23 -8.42 1.03
CA SER A 32 -3.53 -7.40 1.82
C SER A 32 -2.04 -7.69 1.88
N PHE A 33 -1.22 -6.66 1.69
CA PHE A 33 0.22 -6.74 1.82
C PHE A 33 0.73 -5.91 3.01
N PRO A 34 1.71 -6.42 3.78
CA PRO A 34 2.29 -7.76 3.70
C PRO A 34 1.33 -8.89 4.05
N ARG A 35 1.55 -10.07 3.47
CA ARG A 35 0.82 -11.30 3.81
C ARG A 35 1.45 -11.95 5.02
N TYR A 36 1.07 -11.47 6.21
CA TYR A 36 1.71 -11.81 7.49
C TYR A 36 1.67 -13.28 7.90
N ASP A 37 0.85 -14.10 7.23
CA ASP A 37 0.77 -15.56 7.38
C ASP A 37 1.82 -16.32 6.53
N THR A 38 2.56 -15.62 5.68
CA THR A 38 3.61 -16.20 4.82
C THR A 38 5.01 -16.05 5.43
N PHE A 39 6.01 -16.73 4.84
CA PHE A 39 7.40 -16.62 5.29
C PHE A 39 7.90 -15.17 5.21
N PHE A 40 7.75 -14.51 4.06
CA PHE A 40 8.22 -13.13 3.86
C PHE A 40 7.42 -12.15 4.72
N GLY A 41 6.10 -12.28 4.79
CA GLY A 41 5.27 -11.43 5.65
C GLY A 41 5.63 -11.53 7.13
N ARG A 42 5.91 -12.74 7.66
CA ARG A 42 6.40 -12.88 9.04
C ARG A 42 7.73 -12.17 9.27
N ARG A 43 8.68 -12.29 8.34
CA ARG A 43 9.97 -11.57 8.45
C ARG A 43 9.80 -10.05 8.38
N ILE A 44 8.87 -9.56 7.56
CA ILE A 44 8.53 -8.13 7.54
C ILE A 44 7.95 -7.69 8.88
N ARG A 45 7.06 -8.48 9.49
CA ARG A 45 6.52 -8.20 10.83
C ARG A 45 7.64 -8.13 11.88
N ASP A 46 8.53 -9.11 11.91
CA ASP A 46 9.66 -9.13 12.84
C ASP A 46 10.51 -7.84 12.73
N LEU A 47 10.75 -7.36 11.49
CA LEU A 47 11.46 -6.10 11.25
C LEU A 47 10.66 -4.87 11.74
N LEU A 48 9.35 -4.82 11.48
CA LEU A 48 8.48 -3.74 11.95
C LEU A 48 8.39 -3.70 13.48
N ASP A 49 8.39 -4.86 14.13
CA ASP A 49 8.34 -5.01 15.58
C ASP A 49 9.71 -4.77 16.26
N GLY A 50 10.79 -4.66 15.47
CA GLY A 50 12.14 -4.47 16.01
C GLY A 50 12.72 -5.72 16.68
N ALA A 51 12.30 -6.91 16.25
CA ALA A 51 12.72 -8.18 16.81
C ALA A 51 14.24 -8.40 16.66
N ASP A 52 14.83 -9.14 17.59
CA ASP A 52 16.25 -9.51 17.60
C ASP A 52 17.24 -8.31 17.49
N GLY A 53 16.78 -7.11 17.89
CA GLY A 53 17.58 -5.88 17.84
C GLY A 53 17.73 -5.29 16.43
N VAL A 54 16.97 -5.79 15.45
CA VAL A 54 16.95 -5.29 14.07
C VAL A 54 15.58 -4.68 13.80
N SER A 55 15.55 -3.41 13.42
CA SER A 55 14.31 -2.69 13.15
C SER A 55 14.22 -2.26 11.70
N ALA A 56 13.01 -2.23 11.18
CA ALA A 56 12.69 -1.66 9.88
C ALA A 56 13.17 -0.21 9.76
N GLN A 57 13.39 0.55 10.85
CA GLN A 57 14.02 1.87 10.79
C GLN A 57 15.52 1.83 10.44
N THR A 58 16.25 0.85 10.98
CA THR A 58 17.72 0.76 10.87
C THR A 58 18.18 -0.10 9.70
N VAL A 59 17.33 -1.01 9.22
CA VAL A 59 17.60 -1.76 7.99
C VAL A 59 17.63 -0.82 6.78
N ASP A 60 18.66 -0.99 5.95
CA ASP A 60 18.83 -0.28 4.69
C ASP A 60 17.52 -0.31 3.85
N PRO A 61 17.06 0.83 3.30
CA PRO A 61 15.79 0.90 2.57
C PRO A 61 15.68 -0.06 1.38
N ARG A 62 16.77 -0.36 0.65
CA ARG A 62 16.74 -1.34 -0.45
C ARG A 62 16.58 -2.76 0.08
N SER A 63 17.23 -3.08 1.18
CA SER A 63 17.10 -4.37 1.86
C SER A 63 15.67 -4.58 2.34
N MET A 64 15.05 -3.55 2.93
CA MET A 64 13.63 -3.59 3.29
C MET A 64 12.73 -3.73 2.07
N ALA A 65 13.03 -3.03 0.98
CA ALA A 65 12.27 -3.12 -0.27
C ALA A 65 12.23 -4.55 -0.83
N LEU A 66 13.36 -5.27 -0.77
CA LEU A 66 13.44 -6.66 -1.23
C LEU A 66 12.51 -7.58 -0.45
N TRP A 67 12.38 -7.42 0.87
CA TRP A 67 11.46 -8.23 1.67
C TRP A 67 10.00 -8.06 1.21
N TYR A 68 9.55 -6.81 1.03
CA TYR A 68 8.21 -6.52 0.53
C TYR A 68 8.01 -7.02 -0.91
N ALA A 69 9.00 -6.86 -1.77
CA ALA A 69 8.94 -7.29 -3.16
C ALA A 69 8.83 -8.82 -3.27
N LEU A 70 9.57 -9.57 -2.44
CA LEU A 70 9.52 -11.04 -2.41
C LEU A 70 8.19 -11.58 -1.87
N ASP A 71 7.57 -10.90 -0.91
CA ASP A 71 6.21 -11.26 -0.46
C ASP A 71 5.19 -11.14 -1.61
N ARG A 72 5.23 -10.03 -2.35
CA ARG A 72 4.35 -9.85 -3.53
C ARG A 72 4.66 -10.80 -4.67
N ALA A 73 5.94 -11.07 -4.94
CA ALA A 73 6.35 -12.04 -5.96
C ALA A 73 5.88 -13.45 -5.62
N GLN A 74 5.95 -13.85 -4.36
CA GLN A 74 5.37 -15.12 -3.93
C GLN A 74 3.86 -15.17 -4.18
N TRP A 75 3.11 -14.10 -3.86
CA TRP A 75 1.68 -14.05 -4.18
C TRP A 75 1.41 -14.17 -5.69
N ALA A 76 2.11 -13.38 -6.50
CA ALA A 76 1.90 -13.37 -7.95
C ALA A 76 2.17 -14.73 -8.58
N ARG A 77 3.20 -15.45 -8.10
CA ARG A 77 3.51 -16.82 -8.54
C ARG A 77 2.46 -17.84 -8.10
N ASP A 78 1.98 -17.75 -6.87
CA ASP A 78 1.10 -18.76 -6.28
C ASP A 78 -0.38 -18.55 -6.67
N ARG A 79 -0.73 -17.35 -7.15
CA ARG A 79 -2.09 -16.99 -7.58
C ARG A 79 -2.52 -17.76 -8.84
N LYS A 80 -3.78 -18.18 -8.85
CA LYS A 80 -4.47 -18.73 -10.02
C LYS A 80 -5.57 -17.74 -10.46
N PRO A 81 -5.32 -16.88 -11.46
CA PRO A 81 -6.32 -15.91 -11.91
C PRO A 81 -7.57 -16.62 -12.46
N ARG A 82 -8.75 -16.10 -12.16
CA ARG A 82 -10.00 -16.52 -12.80
C ARG A 82 -10.39 -15.50 -13.88
N ASP A 83 -11.14 -15.95 -14.87
CA ASP A 83 -11.77 -15.06 -15.84
C ASP A 83 -12.75 -14.13 -15.11
N ASP A 84 -12.80 -12.87 -15.52
CA ASP A 84 -13.61 -11.79 -14.92
C ASP A 84 -13.29 -11.38 -13.45
N ASP A 85 -12.16 -11.81 -12.88
CA ASP A 85 -11.73 -11.38 -11.54
C ASP A 85 -11.44 -9.86 -11.49
N VAL A 86 -12.09 -9.16 -10.56
CA VAL A 86 -11.55 -7.92 -10.00
C VAL A 86 -10.74 -8.30 -8.76
N VAL A 87 -9.52 -7.79 -8.64
CA VAL A 87 -8.68 -8.02 -7.46
C VAL A 87 -8.30 -6.70 -6.82
N VAL A 88 -8.71 -6.55 -5.57
CA VAL A 88 -8.44 -5.37 -4.76
C VAL A 88 -7.26 -5.65 -3.84
N LEU A 89 -6.19 -4.89 -4.03
CA LEU A 89 -4.94 -4.98 -3.31
C LEU A 89 -4.89 -3.90 -2.23
N ASN A 90 -4.93 -4.29 -0.96
CA ASN A 90 -4.68 -3.39 0.16
C ASN A 90 -3.17 -3.25 0.36
N ARG A 91 -2.60 -2.12 -0.08
CA ARG A 91 -1.17 -1.87 -0.33
C ARG A 91 -0.60 -2.74 -1.45
N TYR A 92 0.33 -2.19 -2.23
CA TYR A 92 1.03 -2.92 -3.29
C TYR A 92 2.43 -2.32 -3.55
N THR A 93 2.90 -2.29 -4.80
CA THR A 93 4.22 -1.77 -5.18
C THR A 93 4.43 -0.32 -4.78
N LEU A 94 3.38 0.52 -4.86
CA LEU A 94 3.52 1.95 -4.59
C LEU A 94 3.80 2.21 -3.10
N SER A 95 3.18 1.46 -2.18
CA SER A 95 3.55 1.46 -0.76
C SER A 95 5.06 1.25 -0.57
N ASN A 96 5.66 0.29 -1.26
CA ASN A 96 7.09 0.02 -1.12
C ASN A 96 7.94 1.17 -1.68
N ALA A 97 7.65 1.61 -2.90
CA ALA A 97 8.40 2.69 -3.55
C ALA A 97 8.36 3.98 -2.71
N VAL A 98 7.19 4.36 -2.19
CA VAL A 98 7.00 5.57 -1.38
C VAL A 98 7.67 5.44 -0.01
N TYR A 99 7.39 4.38 0.76
CA TYR A 99 7.92 4.27 2.12
C TYR A 99 9.44 4.15 2.14
N GLN A 100 10.04 3.38 1.23
CA GLN A 100 11.50 3.25 1.22
C GLN A 100 12.18 4.53 0.74
N SER A 101 11.59 5.24 -0.23
CA SER A 101 12.12 6.54 -0.67
C SER A 101 12.01 7.60 0.42
N ALA A 102 10.92 7.63 1.19
CA ALA A 102 10.74 8.55 2.32
C ALA A 102 11.76 8.34 3.47
N ARG A 103 12.40 7.17 3.50
CA ARG A 103 13.45 6.79 4.46
C ARG A 103 14.87 6.97 3.91
N SER A 104 15.02 7.34 2.65
CA SER A 104 16.31 7.39 1.95
C SER A 104 16.60 8.78 1.41
N ALA A 105 17.88 9.15 1.33
CA ALA A 105 18.33 10.33 0.60
C ALA A 105 18.59 10.04 -0.89
N ASP A 106 18.45 8.79 -1.32
CA ASP A 106 18.71 8.37 -2.70
C ASP A 106 17.51 8.68 -3.61
N PRO A 107 17.65 9.64 -4.55
CA PRO A 107 16.55 10.03 -5.43
C PRO A 107 16.17 8.93 -6.44
N GLY A 108 17.04 7.96 -6.68
CA GLY A 108 16.79 6.85 -7.60
C GLY A 108 16.05 5.67 -6.97
N LEU A 109 15.80 5.69 -5.64
CA LEU A 109 15.24 4.54 -4.94
C LEU A 109 13.80 4.25 -5.38
N PHE A 110 12.98 5.27 -5.59
CA PHE A 110 11.59 5.09 -6.02
C PHE A 110 11.53 4.32 -7.35
N GLU A 111 12.29 4.76 -8.36
CA GLU A 111 12.29 4.13 -9.68
C GLU A 111 12.96 2.76 -9.67
N TRP A 112 13.95 2.58 -8.80
CA TRP A 112 14.55 1.28 -8.57
C TRP A 112 13.53 0.26 -8.04
N VAL A 113 12.66 0.65 -7.10
CA VAL A 113 11.60 -0.25 -6.59
C VAL A 113 10.58 -0.57 -7.68
N LEU A 114 10.14 0.42 -8.45
CA LEU A 114 9.19 0.19 -9.55
C LEU A 114 9.77 -0.79 -10.60
N ARG A 115 11.04 -0.59 -11.00
CA ARG A 115 11.72 -1.49 -11.92
C ARG A 115 11.89 -2.89 -11.35
N LEU A 116 12.36 -3.00 -10.10
CA LEU A 116 12.52 -4.28 -9.42
C LEU A 116 11.22 -5.08 -9.46
N GLU A 117 10.11 -4.46 -9.10
CA GLU A 117 8.86 -5.19 -8.93
C GLU A 117 8.13 -5.45 -10.25
N PHE A 118 8.03 -4.45 -11.13
CA PHE A 118 7.26 -4.62 -12.37
C PHE A 118 8.07 -5.22 -13.52
N GLU A 119 9.39 -5.02 -13.58
CA GLU A 119 10.21 -5.49 -14.69
C GLU A 119 10.99 -6.75 -14.31
N GLU A 120 11.74 -6.73 -13.20
CA GLU A 120 12.61 -7.86 -12.83
C GLU A 120 11.84 -9.03 -12.23
N LEU A 121 10.87 -8.74 -11.34
CA LEU A 121 10.02 -9.75 -10.71
C LEU A 121 8.72 -10.02 -11.49
N GLY A 122 8.42 -9.20 -12.50
CA GLY A 122 7.27 -9.37 -13.37
C GLY A 122 5.92 -9.27 -12.65
N LEU A 123 5.82 -8.48 -11.58
CA LEU A 123 4.54 -8.27 -10.90
C LEU A 123 3.53 -7.59 -11.84
N PRO A 124 2.25 -8.01 -11.84
CA PRO A 124 1.24 -7.33 -12.65
C PRO A 124 1.06 -5.89 -12.15
N ARG A 125 0.99 -4.95 -13.09
CA ARG A 125 0.67 -3.54 -12.82
C ARG A 125 -0.82 -3.40 -12.50
N PRO A 126 -1.22 -2.61 -11.50
CA PRO A 126 -2.63 -2.27 -11.31
C PRO A 126 -3.17 -1.52 -12.53
N ASP A 127 -4.42 -1.77 -12.89
CA ASP A 127 -5.15 -0.96 -13.87
C ASP A 127 -5.42 0.44 -13.30
N LEU A 128 -5.60 0.53 -11.98
CA LEU A 128 -5.73 1.79 -11.26
C LEU A 128 -5.26 1.65 -9.81
N THR A 129 -4.55 2.66 -9.33
CA THR A 129 -4.15 2.80 -7.92
C THR A 129 -4.87 4.00 -7.30
N VAL A 130 -5.65 3.75 -6.26
CA VAL A 130 -6.33 4.79 -5.49
C VAL A 130 -5.55 5.08 -4.21
N VAL A 131 -4.98 6.28 -4.11
CA VAL A 131 -4.35 6.80 -2.89
C VAL A 131 -5.41 7.47 -2.02
N LEU A 132 -5.65 6.91 -0.84
CA LEU A 132 -6.47 7.54 0.19
C LEU A 132 -5.63 8.59 0.94
N ASP A 133 -5.90 9.86 0.67
CA ASP A 133 -5.19 10.98 1.30
C ASP A 133 -5.84 11.39 2.63
N VAL A 134 -5.04 11.40 3.69
CA VAL A 134 -5.40 11.99 4.98
C VAL A 134 -4.22 12.79 5.51
N PRO A 135 -4.47 13.87 6.27
CA PRO A 135 -3.43 14.54 7.04
C PRO A 135 -2.69 13.56 8.00
N PRO A 136 -1.36 13.70 8.20
CA PRO A 136 -0.59 12.81 9.07
C PRO A 136 -1.08 12.74 10.52
N ASP A 137 -1.61 13.84 11.04
CA ASP A 137 -2.25 13.92 12.36
C ASP A 137 -3.52 13.06 12.42
N VAL A 138 -4.39 13.14 11.41
CA VAL A 138 -5.58 12.28 11.31
C VAL A 138 -5.20 10.81 11.20
N SER A 139 -4.16 10.49 10.40
CA SER A 139 -3.61 9.14 10.27
C SER A 139 -3.15 8.60 11.63
N ARG A 140 -2.30 9.35 12.34
CA ARG A 140 -1.76 8.98 13.66
C ARG A 140 -2.88 8.79 14.68
N ASP A 141 -3.81 9.74 14.79
CA ASP A 141 -4.88 9.69 15.78
C ASP A 141 -5.75 8.43 15.60
N ARG A 142 -6.05 8.07 14.35
CA ARG A 142 -6.78 6.83 14.02
C ARG A 142 -5.99 5.57 14.34
N VAL A 143 -4.68 5.55 14.08
CA VAL A 143 -3.81 4.42 14.46
C VAL A 143 -3.77 4.27 15.98
N THR A 144 -3.55 5.36 16.71
CA THR A 144 -3.46 5.31 18.17
C THR A 144 -4.75 4.82 18.84
N GLY A 145 -5.91 5.20 18.29
CA GLY A 145 -7.20 4.71 18.78
C GLY A 145 -7.45 3.22 18.50
N ARG A 146 -6.75 2.62 17.52
CA ARG A 146 -6.92 1.21 17.12
C ARG A 146 -5.90 0.28 17.77
N ASP A 147 -4.62 0.64 17.71
CA ASP A 147 -3.49 -0.26 18.00
C ASP A 147 -2.60 0.19 19.17
N GLY A 148 -2.97 1.26 19.89
CA GLY A 148 -2.15 1.81 20.97
C GLY A 148 -0.98 2.65 20.45
N GLU A 149 0.27 2.24 20.68
CA GLU A 149 1.44 3.02 20.23
C GLU A 149 1.77 2.86 18.72
N GLY A 150 1.14 1.93 18.01
CA GLY A 150 1.45 1.64 16.60
C GLY A 150 2.84 1.04 16.36
N ASP A 151 3.19 0.74 15.11
CA ASP A 151 4.50 0.23 14.71
C ASP A 151 5.58 1.33 14.57
N VAL A 152 6.82 0.94 14.25
CA VAL A 152 7.95 1.87 14.15
C VAL A 152 7.79 2.95 13.06
N TYR A 153 7.01 2.72 12.01
CA TYR A 153 6.73 3.73 11.00
C TYR A 153 5.61 4.66 11.46
N GLU A 154 4.56 4.09 12.06
CA GLU A 154 3.38 4.82 12.54
C GLU A 154 3.72 5.85 13.63
N ARG A 155 4.80 5.63 14.39
CA ARG A 155 5.27 6.55 15.45
C ARG A 155 6.01 7.79 14.93
N SER A 156 6.47 7.80 13.67
CA SER A 156 7.30 8.88 13.14
C SER A 156 6.49 9.88 12.31
N HIS A 157 6.10 11.00 12.93
CA HIS A 157 5.34 12.06 12.23
C HIS A 157 6.06 12.62 10.99
N ASP A 158 7.38 12.81 11.09
CA ASP A 158 8.19 13.29 9.97
C ASP A 158 8.22 12.27 8.81
N LEU A 159 8.25 10.98 9.13
CA LEU A 159 8.16 9.94 8.12
C LEU A 159 6.77 9.94 7.48
N LEU A 160 5.68 10.01 8.26
CA LEU A 160 4.32 10.05 7.73
C LEU A 160 4.10 11.24 6.79
N SER A 161 4.65 12.41 7.13
CA SER A 161 4.64 13.59 6.26
C SER A 161 5.35 13.32 4.94
N ARG A 162 6.59 12.79 4.98
CA ARG A 162 7.34 12.45 3.76
C ARG A 162 6.67 11.36 2.91
N VAL A 163 6.03 10.38 3.55
CA VAL A 163 5.28 9.32 2.86
C VAL A 163 4.06 9.90 2.16
N ARG A 164 3.30 10.78 2.81
CA ARG A 164 2.17 11.48 2.18
C ARG A 164 2.63 12.27 0.96
N ASP A 165 3.68 13.08 1.10
CA ASP A 165 4.24 13.86 0.00
C ASP A 165 4.70 12.95 -1.15
N GLY A 166 5.32 11.80 -0.82
CA GLY A 166 5.73 10.80 -1.80
C GLY A 166 4.56 10.19 -2.58
N TYR A 167 3.42 9.93 -1.93
CA TYR A 167 2.20 9.48 -2.60
C TYR A 167 1.61 10.56 -3.52
N LEU A 168 1.51 11.80 -3.05
CA LEU A 168 0.99 12.92 -3.86
C LEU A 168 1.90 13.19 -5.08
N ALA A 169 3.22 13.14 -4.88
CA ALA A 169 4.19 13.25 -5.97
C ALA A 169 4.12 12.07 -6.95
N ALA A 170 3.80 10.86 -6.48
CA ALA A 170 3.54 9.72 -7.36
C ALA A 170 2.28 9.92 -8.20
N ALA A 171 1.17 10.37 -7.59
CA ALA A 171 -0.07 10.66 -8.32
C ALA A 171 0.08 11.77 -9.36
N ALA A 172 0.96 12.75 -9.11
CA ALA A 172 1.23 13.83 -10.06
C ALA A 172 2.00 13.36 -11.32
N ARG A 173 2.70 12.22 -11.27
CA ARG A 173 3.57 11.74 -12.36
C ARG A 173 3.14 10.41 -12.99
N LEU A 174 2.38 9.59 -12.27
CA LEU A 174 1.93 8.28 -12.73
C LEU A 174 0.47 8.37 -13.20
N PRO A 175 0.16 8.04 -14.47
CA PRO A 175 -1.18 8.25 -15.04
C PRO A 175 -2.24 7.30 -14.47
N ASP A 176 -1.81 6.20 -13.89
CA ASP A 176 -2.61 5.12 -13.28
C ASP A 176 -2.76 5.30 -11.76
N VAL A 177 -2.42 6.47 -11.21
CA VAL A 177 -2.54 6.77 -9.78
C VAL A 177 -3.44 7.98 -9.58
N VAL A 178 -4.53 7.78 -8.83
CA VAL A 178 -5.51 8.82 -8.49
C VAL A 178 -5.58 9.04 -6.99
N VAL A 179 -5.84 10.28 -6.57
CA VAL A 179 -5.96 10.65 -5.16
C VAL A 179 -7.43 10.85 -4.79
N VAL A 180 -7.86 10.22 -3.72
CA VAL A 180 -9.17 10.42 -3.09
C VAL A 180 -8.95 10.94 -1.68
N SER A 181 -9.56 12.09 -1.35
CA SER A 181 -9.60 12.57 0.04
C SER A 181 -10.33 11.54 0.90
N ALA A 182 -9.66 11.06 1.95
CA ALA A 182 -10.22 10.13 2.92
C ALA A 182 -10.52 10.80 4.27
N VAL A 183 -10.74 12.12 4.23
CA VAL A 183 -11.31 12.92 5.31
C VAL A 183 -12.83 12.94 5.15
N GLY A 184 -13.56 12.41 6.12
CA GLY A 184 -15.03 12.35 6.09
C GLY A 184 -15.59 11.01 6.57
N ALA A 185 -16.88 10.80 6.35
CA ALA A 185 -17.53 9.54 6.68
C ALA A 185 -17.09 8.42 5.71
N PRO A 186 -16.94 7.17 6.16
CA PRO A 186 -16.53 6.05 5.29
C PRO A 186 -17.37 5.90 4.02
N ALA A 187 -18.68 6.17 4.09
CA ALA A 187 -19.59 6.10 2.95
C ALA A 187 -19.33 7.17 1.89
N GLU A 188 -18.96 8.38 2.30
CA GLU A 188 -18.63 9.50 1.39
C GLU A 188 -17.31 9.20 0.66
N VAL A 189 -16.31 8.75 1.41
CA VAL A 189 -15.04 8.29 0.84
C VAL A 189 -15.27 7.13 -0.13
N HIS A 190 -16.14 6.19 0.22
CA HIS A 190 -16.45 5.06 -0.64
C HIS A 190 -17.12 5.45 -1.95
N ALA A 191 -18.07 6.39 -1.92
CA ALA A 191 -18.67 6.93 -3.13
C ALA A 191 -17.61 7.60 -4.04
N ALA A 192 -16.66 8.33 -3.46
CA ALA A 192 -15.55 8.93 -4.21
C ALA A 192 -14.58 7.87 -4.78
N VAL A 193 -14.29 6.81 -4.02
CA VAL A 193 -13.49 5.66 -4.50
C VAL A 193 -14.20 4.98 -5.68
N LEU A 194 -15.49 4.67 -5.59
CA LEU A 194 -16.25 4.07 -6.70
C LEU A 194 -16.26 4.97 -7.94
N ALA A 195 -16.44 6.28 -7.76
CA ALA A 195 -16.39 7.24 -8.87
C ALA A 195 -15.01 7.25 -9.56
N ALA A 196 -13.92 7.16 -8.79
CA ALA A 196 -12.57 7.08 -9.33
C ALA A 196 -12.32 5.76 -10.07
N LEU A 197 -12.91 4.65 -9.60
CA LEU A 197 -12.76 3.32 -10.18
C LEU A 197 -13.67 3.04 -11.38
N ALA A 198 -14.71 3.85 -11.60
CA ALA A 198 -15.68 3.69 -12.69
C ALA A 198 -15.10 3.40 -14.09
N PRO A 199 -13.90 3.92 -14.48
CA PRO A 199 -13.30 3.59 -15.78
C PRO A 199 -12.74 2.16 -15.90
N VAL A 200 -12.51 1.45 -14.79
CA VAL A 200 -11.79 0.15 -14.79
C VAL A 200 -12.59 -1.00 -14.17
N ILE A 201 -13.63 -0.71 -13.40
CA ILE A 201 -14.55 -1.73 -12.86
C ILE A 201 -15.68 -2.02 -13.87
N PRO A 202 -16.15 -3.28 -13.93
CA PRO A 202 -17.25 -3.70 -14.82
C PRO A 202 -18.61 -3.12 -14.44
#